data_AF-A0A3B8W8D7-F1
#
_entry.id   AF-A0A3B8W8D7-F1
#
_cell.length_a   1.000
_cell.length_b   1.000
_cell.length_c   1.000
_cell.angle_alpha   90.00
_cell.angle_beta   90.00
_cell.angle_gamma   90.00
#
_symmetry.space_group_name_H-M   'P 1'
#
loop_
_entity.id
_entity.type
_entity.pdbx_description
1 polymer ?
#
loop_
_entity_poly.entity_id
_entity_poly.type
_entity_poly.pdbx_seq_one_letter_code
_entity_poly.pdbx_strand_id
1 'polypeptide(L)' 'MKKRWYSLDEEFADEAFCIHRSKERELWEVYYCERGEKSNLRTFKSEDEACEWFYHFITSHHVVMSHLEK' A
#
# COMPACT_ATOMS: atom_id res chain seq x y z
N MET A 1 -0.05 -14.34 -14.91
CA MET A 1 0.32 -13.03 -14.32
C MET A 1 0.68 -13.25 -12.86
N LYS A 2 1.76 -12.63 -12.37
CA LYS A 2 2.23 -12.80 -10.98
C LYS A 2 1.43 -11.86 -10.09
N LYS A 3 0.61 -12.41 -9.17
CA LYS A 3 -0.13 -11.59 -8.20
C LYS A 3 0.87 -10.85 -7.32
N ARG A 4 0.71 -9.52 -7.21
CA ARG A 4 1.52 -8.67 -6.35
C ARG A 4 0.65 -8.26 -5.16
N TRP A 5 1.08 -8.60 -3.95
CA TRP A 5 0.35 -8.23 -2.73
C TRP A 5 0.49 -6.75 -2.40
N TYR A 6 1.59 -6.14 -2.83
CA TYR A 6 1.87 -4.74 -2.59
C TYR A 6 2.51 -4.06 -3.81
N SER A 7 2.36 -2.74 -3.84
CA SER A 7 2.93 -1.83 -4.83
C SER A 7 3.62 -0.67 -4.14
N LEU A 8 4.88 -0.47 -4.49
CA LEU A 8 5.64 0.73 -4.15
C LEU A 8 5.61 1.57 -5.44
N ASP A 9 4.87 2.67 -5.44
CA ASP A 9 4.84 3.67 -6.51
C ASP A 9 3.95 3.39 -7.76
N GLU A 10 3.32 2.21 -7.92
CA GLU A 10 2.32 2.01 -8.98
C GLU A 10 0.90 2.38 -8.49
N GLU A 11 0.31 3.41 -9.08
CA GLU A 11 -1.02 3.93 -8.74
C GLU A 11 -2.18 2.95 -9.05
N PHE A 12 -1.92 1.93 -9.90
CA PHE A 12 -2.93 1.04 -10.51
C PHE A 12 -2.69 -0.46 -10.25
N ALA A 13 -2.08 -0.83 -9.13
CA ALA A 13 -2.01 -2.24 -8.76
C ALA A 13 -3.40 -2.72 -8.32
N ASP A 14 -3.95 -3.74 -8.98
CA ASP A 14 -5.24 -4.34 -8.61
C ASP A 14 -5.07 -5.37 -7.49
N GLU A 15 -6.02 -5.41 -6.56
CA GLU A 15 -6.00 -6.24 -5.34
C GLU A 15 -4.68 -6.13 -4.56
N ALA A 16 -4.16 -4.91 -4.40
CA ALA A 16 -2.84 -4.68 -3.82
C ALA A 16 -2.82 -3.55 -2.79
N PHE A 17 -1.94 -3.69 -1.81
CA PHE A 17 -1.60 -2.65 -0.86
C PHE A 17 -0.62 -1.66 -1.51
N CYS A 18 -0.99 -0.40 -1.61
CA CYS A 18 -0.21 0.61 -2.30
C CYS A 18 0.33 1.65 -1.32
N ILE A 19 1.57 2.06 -1.56
CA ILE A 19 2.17 3.27 -1.00
C ILE A 19 2.79 4.05 -2.17
N HIS A 20 2.47 5.33 -2.28
CA HIS A 20 3.12 6.21 -3.27
C HIS A 20 3.21 7.64 -2.77
N ARG A 21 4.14 8.42 -3.36
CA ARG A 21 4.24 9.85 -3.10
C ARG A 21 3.37 10.63 -4.07
N SER A 22 2.38 11.35 -3.55
CA SER A 22 1.56 12.27 -4.34
C SER A 22 2.38 13.51 -4.69
N LYS A 23 2.69 13.68 -5.98
CA LYS A 23 3.45 14.84 -6.49
C LYS A 23 2.67 16.16 -6.34
N GLU A 24 1.35 16.10 -6.40
CA GLU A 24 0.49 17.28 -6.33
C GLU A 24 0.34 17.80 -4.90
N ARG A 25 0.28 16.89 -3.93
CA ARG A 25 0.04 17.22 -2.52
C ARG A 25 1.30 17.25 -1.66
N GLU A 26 2.42 16.76 -2.20
CA GLU A 26 3.66 16.53 -1.46
C GLU A 26 3.46 15.64 -0.21
N LEU A 27 2.51 14.72 -0.28
CA LEU A 27 2.18 13.78 0.79
C LEU A 27 2.38 12.34 0.31
N TRP A 28 2.60 11.45 1.26
CA TRP A 28 2.56 10.00 1.04
C TRP A 28 1.14 9.50 1.20
N GLU A 29 0.67 8.70 0.23
CA GLU A 29 -0.63 8.05 0.25
C GLU A 29 -0.44 6.56 0.48
N VAL A 30 -1.14 6.01 1.46
CA VAL A 30 -1.22 4.56 1.70
C VAL A 30 -2.66 4.12 1.61
N TYR A 31 -2.95 3.09 0.81
CA TYR A 31 -4.29 2.58 0.58
C TYR A 31 -4.28 1.14 0.08
N TYR A 32 -5.44 0.50 0.09
CA TYR A 32 -5.68 -0.73 -0.66
C TYR A 32 -6.41 -0.39 -1.95
N CYS A 33 -5.94 -0.92 -3.09
CA CYS A 33 -6.54 -0.71 -4.39
C CYS A 33 -7.28 -1.98 -4.83
N GLU A 34 -8.56 -1.84 -5.15
CA GLU A 34 -9.38 -2.92 -5.68
C GLU A 34 -10.24 -2.37 -6.81
N ARG A 35 -10.10 -2.95 -8.01
CA ARG A 35 -10.88 -2.58 -9.20
C ARG A 35 -10.77 -1.09 -9.54
N GLY A 36 -9.61 -0.49 -9.26
CA GLY A 36 -9.33 0.94 -9.48
C GLY A 36 -9.88 1.86 -8.39
N GLU A 37 -10.49 1.34 -7.32
CA GLU A 37 -10.97 2.12 -6.18
C GLU A 37 -9.97 2.08 -5.01
N LYS A 38 -9.68 3.25 -4.43
CA LYS A 38 -8.83 3.38 -3.24
C LYS A 38 -9.67 3.20 -1.97
N SER A 39 -9.40 2.15 -1.20
CA SER A 39 -9.99 1.89 0.11
C SER A 39 -8.98 2.14 1.23
N ASN A 40 -9.48 2.53 2.42
CA ASN A 40 -8.64 2.81 3.61
C ASN A 40 -7.53 3.84 3.36
N LEU A 41 -7.78 4.85 2.51
CA LEU A 41 -6.81 5.89 2.21
C LEU A 41 -6.36 6.63 3.47
N ARG A 42 -5.04 6.67 3.66
CA ARG A 42 -4.33 7.43 4.69
C ARG A 42 -3.25 8.27 4.03
N THR A 43 -3.03 9.45 4.57
CA THR A 43 -2.01 10.39 4.09
C THR A 43 -1.01 10.72 5.19
N PHE A 44 0.26 10.82 4.82
CA PHE A 44 1.37 11.11 5.73
C PHE A 44 2.27 12.18 5.13
N LYS A 45 2.98 12.93 5.99
CA LYS A 45 3.95 13.94 5.54
C LYS A 45 5.34 13.36 5.37
N SER A 46 5.72 12.43 6.26
CA SER A 46 7.01 11.74 6.18
C SER A 46 6.88 10.42 5.43
N GLU A 47 7.95 10.06 4.74
CA GLU A 47 8.13 8.71 4.18
C GLU A 47 8.19 7.67 5.30
N ASP A 48 8.87 7.98 6.41
CA ASP A 48 9.05 7.06 7.53
C ASP A 48 7.70 6.67 8.15
N GLU A 49 6.84 7.67 8.40
CA GLU A 49 5.49 7.46 8.95
C GLU A 49 4.63 6.61 8.00
N ALA A 50 4.73 6.87 6.70
CA ALA A 50 3.99 6.12 5.69
C ALA A 50 4.45 4.67 5.62
N CYS A 51 5.77 4.43 5.65
CA CYS A 51 6.39 3.11 5.61
C CYS A 51 6.06 2.29 6.86
N GLU A 52 6.13 2.90 8.05
CA GLU A 52 5.79 2.24 9.31
C GLU A 52 4.30 1.84 9.32
N TRP A 53 3.42 2.76 8.93
CA TRP A 53 2.00 2.45 8.83
C TRP A 53 1.71 1.38 7.78
N PHE A 54 2.35 1.47 6.61
CA PHE A 54 2.20 0.49 5.54
C PHE A 54 2.62 -0.90 5.96
N TYR A 55 3.76 -1.03 6.65
CA TYR A 55 4.22 -2.30 7.21
C TYR A 55 3.17 -2.91 8.15
N HIS A 56 2.62 -2.14 9.09
CA HIS A 56 1.57 -2.62 9.98
C HIS A 56 0.29 -2.98 9.22
N PHE A 57 -0.08 -2.20 8.21
CA PHE A 57 -1.26 -2.44 7.40
C PHE A 57 -1.17 -3.76 6.64
N ILE A 58 -0.06 -4.04 5.97
CA ILE A 58 0.13 -5.28 5.21
C ILE A 58 0.29 -6.50 6.14
N THR A 59 0.99 -6.37 7.27
CA THR A 59 1.23 -7.48 8.21
C THR A 59 0.02 -7.81 9.07
N SER A 60 -0.94 -6.88 9.22
CA SER A 60 -2.23 -7.15 9.86
C SER A 60 -3.14 -8.07 9.02
N HIS A 61 -2.87 -8.19 7.73
CA HIS A 61 -3.62 -9.06 6.83
C HIS A 61 -2.98 -10.45 6.78
N HIS A 62 -3.64 -11.44 7.38
CA HIS A 62 -3.19 -12.83 7.46
C HIS A 62 -2.75 -13.44 6.11
N VAL A 63 -3.39 -13.02 5.01
CA VAL A 63 -3.07 -13.49 3.66
C VAL A 63 -1.65 -13.08 3.24
N VAL A 64 -1.22 -11.86 3.57
CA VAL A 64 0.12 -11.36 3.22
C VAL A 64 1.18 -12.11 4.02
N MET A 65 0.97 -12.25 5.32
CA MET A 65 1.90 -12.96 6.21
C MET A 65 2.12 -14.42 5.77
N SER A 66 1.04 -15.10 5.37
CA SER A 66 1.10 -16.49 4.91
C SER A 66 1.95 -16.71 3.65
N HIS A 67 2.24 -15.65 2.89
CA HIS A 67 3.08 -15.68 1.69
C HIS A 67 4.52 -15.21 1.93
N LEU A 68 4.79 -14.54 3.06
CA LEU A 68 6.13 -14.10 3.46
C LEU A 68 6.88 -15.16 4.27
N GLU A 69 6.17 -16.07 4.94
CA GLU A 69 6.74 -17.15 5.75
C GLU A 69 7.21 -18.38 4.94
N LYS A 70 7.37 -18.26 3.61
CA LYS A 70 7.83 -19.33 2.71
C LYS A 70 9.15 -18.96 2.04
#